data_AF-N2A9W4-F1
#
_entry.id   AF-N2A9W4-F1
#
_cell.length_a   1.000
_cell.length_b   1.000
_cell.length_c   1.000
_cell.angle_alpha   90.00
_cell.angle_beta   90.00
_cell.angle_gamma   90.00
#
_symmetry.space_group_name_H-M   'P 1'
#
loop_
_entity.id
_entity.type
_entity.pdbx_description
1 polymer ?
#
loop_
_entity_poly.entity_id
_entity_poly.type
_entity_poly.pdbx_seq_one_letter_code
_entity_poly.pdbx_strand_id
1 'polypeptide(L)'
;MKSNIFIPKVINVGYQHRSGTYTGKLAYIIYYDEKGKLRKETSWNSWRNEDIPNEEFDNVPTTGFVLNKKVGDYSLGWDHRQAYCRVYDPRNFEFEITIENLLYILENVNSTKGKGLEGEFVYGWDGKDLVFMPVESPDYKQISEYNKVVHNKESIKARNLTVGATYLSKSNEEEIYMGKFEHYDYGGIADGKMFWFAYKYHDYDYVSGEKIYRNEFEWRFVAHKNLSGNKFIKCIEENCTPEYANLFERLEHDEHYSPYDESKDKYIRYTLDEFIDFLNKDETEYYNYPNINNDAFEYDVYKEKDGLYGCKISWHWNRRESENKADYRKRFEFNVIEKPKRYSWSTQEYEYNFIPLTIEQLYEKLQPSYKIEYLKNGNEKGRKNYYGNKE
;
A
#
# COMPACT_ATOMS: atom_id res chain seq x y z
N MET A 1 -15.10 14.46 -8.02
CA MET A 1 -14.13 14.89 -6.97
C MET A 1 -14.03 13.80 -5.90
N LYS A 2 -13.08 13.82 -4.95
CA LYS A 2 -13.14 12.87 -3.81
C LYS A 2 -14.28 13.27 -2.87
N SER A 3 -15.02 12.29 -2.36
CA SER A 3 -16.14 12.50 -1.43
C SER A 3 -15.72 12.86 0.00
N ASN A 4 -14.45 12.65 0.37
CA ASN A 4 -13.92 12.89 1.72
C ASN A 4 -13.31 14.29 1.92
N ILE A 5 -13.57 15.23 1.00
CA ILE A 5 -13.14 16.63 1.14
C ILE A 5 -13.68 17.20 2.45
N PHE A 6 -12.80 17.81 3.25
CA PHE A 6 -13.20 18.44 4.51
C PHE A 6 -13.64 19.88 4.27
N ILE A 7 -14.88 20.21 4.65
CA ILE A 7 -15.46 21.55 4.63
C ILE A 7 -15.44 22.08 6.07
N PRO A 8 -14.50 22.96 6.44
CA PRO A 8 -14.47 23.55 7.77
C PRO A 8 -15.68 24.46 8.00
N LYS A 9 -16.04 24.69 9.27
CA LYS A 9 -17.06 25.69 9.63
C LYS A 9 -16.51 27.11 9.60
N VAL A 10 -15.23 27.28 9.96
CA VAL A 10 -14.55 28.58 10.07
C VAL A 10 -13.23 28.52 9.31
N ILE A 11 -12.99 29.53 8.48
CA ILE A 11 -11.69 29.78 7.85
C ILE A 11 -10.97 30.90 8.57
N ASN A 12 -9.65 30.84 8.57
CA ASN A 12 -8.77 31.90 9.08
C ASN A 12 -7.85 32.36 7.94
N VAL A 13 -7.87 33.66 7.66
CA VAL A 13 -7.29 34.27 6.47
C VAL A 13 -6.15 35.19 6.88
N GLY A 14 -4.95 34.87 6.41
CA GLY A 14 -3.75 35.68 6.63
C GLY A 14 -3.33 36.36 5.33
N TYR A 15 -2.69 37.52 5.43
CA TYR A 15 -2.47 38.38 4.28
C TYR A 15 -1.00 38.68 4.02
N GLN A 16 -0.69 38.92 2.75
CA GLN A 16 0.54 39.55 2.28
C GLN A 16 0.21 40.77 1.43
N HIS A 17 1.10 41.75 1.41
CA HIS A 17 0.95 42.89 0.49
C HIS A 17 1.24 42.44 -0.94
N ARG A 18 0.31 42.74 -1.85
CA ARG A 18 0.43 42.37 -3.26
C ARG A 18 -0.23 43.42 -4.14
N SER A 19 0.57 44.34 -4.67
CA SER A 19 0.11 45.44 -5.53
C SER A 19 -0.69 45.01 -6.76
N GLY A 20 -0.45 43.79 -7.25
CA GLY A 20 -1.17 43.22 -8.39
C GLY A 20 -2.57 42.66 -8.08
N THR A 21 -3.13 42.93 -6.90
CA THR A 21 -4.48 42.51 -6.48
C THR A 21 -5.43 43.71 -6.48
N TYR A 22 -6.74 43.52 -6.57
CA TYR A 22 -7.69 44.64 -6.46
C TYR A 22 -7.65 45.32 -5.08
N THR A 23 -7.33 44.56 -4.04
CA THR A 23 -7.39 45.00 -2.64
C THR A 23 -6.02 45.40 -2.07
N GLY A 24 -4.94 45.19 -2.82
CA GLY A 24 -3.57 45.25 -2.33
C GLY A 24 -3.17 44.08 -1.41
N LYS A 25 -4.04 43.08 -1.20
CA LYS A 25 -3.85 41.94 -0.29
C LYS A 25 -4.01 40.60 -1.01
N LEU A 26 -3.00 39.73 -0.87
CA LEU A 26 -3.10 38.31 -1.23
C LEU A 26 -3.32 37.50 0.04
N ALA A 27 -4.28 36.58 0.01
CA ALA A 27 -4.66 35.74 1.13
C ALA A 27 -4.02 34.35 1.06
N TYR A 28 -3.62 33.85 2.22
CA TYR A 28 -3.43 32.43 2.49
C TYR A 28 -4.50 32.00 3.48
N ILE A 29 -5.41 31.14 3.01
CA ILE A 29 -6.56 30.65 3.75
C ILE A 29 -6.19 29.32 4.43
N ILE A 30 -6.44 29.25 5.73
CA ILE A 30 -6.35 28.04 6.55
C ILE A 30 -7.66 27.84 7.33
N TYR A 31 -7.74 26.80 8.16
CA TYR A 31 -9.00 26.40 8.77
C TYR A 31 -8.84 25.73 10.13
N TYR A 32 -9.93 25.77 10.90
CA TYR A 32 -10.10 24.95 12.10
C TYR A 32 -10.71 23.60 11.74
N ASP A 33 -10.09 22.53 12.23
CA ASP A 33 -10.63 21.17 12.06
C ASP A 33 -11.82 20.89 13.00
N GLU A 34 -12.37 19.67 12.93
CA GLU A 34 -13.51 19.24 13.76
C GLU A 34 -13.20 19.17 15.26
N LYS A 35 -11.92 19.29 15.64
CA LYS A 35 -11.42 19.33 17.00
C LYS A 35 -11.10 20.76 17.47
N GLY A 36 -11.28 21.76 16.61
CA GLY A 36 -10.92 23.15 16.89
C GLY A 36 -9.42 23.42 16.78
N LYS A 37 -8.64 22.54 16.15
CA LYS A 37 -7.21 22.76 15.91
C LYS A 37 -7.01 23.49 14.59
N LEU A 38 -6.25 24.57 14.62
CA LEU A 38 -5.85 25.32 13.43
C LEU A 38 -4.85 24.49 12.61
N ARG A 39 -5.18 24.24 11.33
CA ARG A 39 -4.34 23.46 10.42
C ARG A 39 -3.45 24.37 9.58
N LYS A 40 -2.22 23.90 9.28
CA LYS A 40 -1.17 24.64 8.56
C LYS A 40 -0.65 25.93 9.24
N GLU A 41 -0.96 26.12 10.53
CA GLU A 41 -0.62 27.33 11.29
C GLU A 41 0.85 27.77 11.15
N THR A 42 1.82 26.87 11.29
CA THR A 42 3.24 27.23 11.21
C THR A 42 3.62 27.79 9.83
N SER A 43 3.22 27.12 8.76
CA SER A 43 3.50 27.58 7.38
C SER A 43 2.75 28.86 7.05
N TRP A 44 1.55 29.02 7.59
CA TRP A 44 0.73 30.21 7.41
C TRP A 44 1.30 31.42 8.15
N ASN A 45 1.71 31.26 9.41
CA ASN A 45 2.38 32.31 10.18
C ASN A 45 3.69 32.74 9.52
N SER A 46 4.49 31.78 9.03
CA SER A 46 5.72 32.10 8.29
C SER A 46 5.47 32.82 6.97
N TRP A 47 4.29 32.66 6.36
CA TRP A 47 3.98 33.24 5.06
C TRP A 47 3.30 34.59 5.15
N ARG A 48 2.41 34.82 6.13
CA ARG A 48 1.66 36.08 6.25
C ARG A 48 2.56 37.22 6.75
N ASN A 49 2.16 38.44 6.47
CA ASN A 49 2.73 39.60 7.13
C ASN A 49 2.08 39.74 8.52
N GLU A 50 2.88 39.66 9.58
CA GLU A 50 2.40 39.74 10.97
C GLU A 50 1.81 41.11 11.32
N ASP A 51 2.19 42.16 10.60
CA ASP A 51 1.67 43.53 10.78
C ASP A 51 0.25 43.70 10.22
N ILE A 52 -0.21 42.77 9.38
CA ILE A 52 -1.58 42.76 8.87
C ILE A 52 -2.39 41.77 9.72
N PRO A 53 -3.43 42.23 10.45
CA PRO A 53 -4.30 41.35 11.20
C PRO A 53 -4.91 40.28 10.29
N ASN A 54 -4.95 39.04 10.78
CA ASN A 54 -5.73 37.99 10.15
C ASN A 54 -7.22 38.16 10.47
N GLU A 55 -8.07 37.57 9.63
CA GLU A 55 -9.52 37.62 9.79
C GLU A 55 -10.10 36.20 9.78
N GLU A 56 -11.08 35.97 10.64
CA GLU A 56 -11.83 34.72 10.66
C GLU A 56 -13.21 34.93 10.08
N PHE A 57 -13.65 33.99 9.25
CA PHE A 57 -14.95 34.05 8.60
C PHE A 57 -15.64 32.70 8.67
N ASP A 58 -16.97 32.75 8.77
CA ASP A 58 -17.80 31.57 8.58
C ASP A 58 -17.68 31.08 7.13
N ASN A 59 -17.47 29.77 6.97
CA ASN A 59 -17.38 29.11 5.68
C ASN A 59 -18.77 28.64 5.23
N VAL A 60 -19.66 29.61 5.07
CA VAL A 60 -21.02 29.41 4.59
C VAL A 60 -21.09 29.64 3.07
N PRO A 61 -22.06 29.04 2.37
CA PRO A 61 -22.38 29.36 0.97
C PRO A 61 -22.35 30.87 0.74
N THR A 62 -21.47 31.31 -0.16
CA THR A 62 -21.22 32.73 -0.42
C THR A 62 -21.24 33.00 -1.92
N THR A 63 -21.81 34.12 -2.34
CA THR A 63 -21.87 34.57 -3.75
C THR A 63 -20.97 35.78 -3.99
N GLY A 64 -20.64 36.08 -5.25
CA GLY A 64 -19.97 37.34 -5.62
C GLY A 64 -18.46 37.21 -5.85
N PHE A 65 -17.99 35.98 -6.08
CA PHE A 65 -16.60 35.70 -6.45
C PHE A 65 -16.32 36.12 -7.88
N VAL A 66 -15.11 36.64 -8.14
CA VAL A 66 -14.71 37.12 -9.46
C VAL A 66 -13.33 36.58 -9.82
N LEU A 67 -13.18 35.97 -11.01
CA LEU A 67 -11.85 35.59 -11.49
C LEU A 67 -11.08 36.86 -11.87
N ASN A 68 -9.89 37.05 -11.30
CA ASN A 68 -9.06 38.20 -11.60
C ASN A 68 -8.13 37.91 -12.79
N LYS A 69 -7.07 37.13 -12.54
CA LYS A 69 -6.00 36.91 -13.53
C LYS A 69 -5.23 35.61 -13.30
N LYS A 70 -4.58 35.14 -14.35
CA LYS A 70 -3.54 34.11 -14.28
C LYS A 70 -2.31 34.67 -13.54
N VAL A 71 -1.73 33.85 -12.68
CA VAL A 71 -0.48 34.12 -11.96
C VAL A 71 0.36 32.84 -11.91
N GLY A 72 1.64 32.95 -11.56
CA GLY A 72 2.58 31.84 -11.71
C GLY A 72 3.01 31.68 -13.17
N ASP A 73 3.45 30.48 -13.55
CA ASP A 73 3.87 30.13 -14.91
C ASP A 73 5.04 30.97 -15.46
N TYR A 74 6.13 31.04 -14.70
CA TYR A 74 7.39 31.64 -15.16
C TYR A 74 8.50 30.60 -15.08
N SER A 75 9.22 30.42 -16.20
CA SER A 75 10.36 29.52 -16.31
C SER A 75 11.65 30.33 -16.25
N LEU A 76 12.38 30.22 -15.14
CA LEU A 76 13.80 30.55 -15.08
C LEU A 76 14.57 29.29 -14.69
N GLY A 77 14.78 28.41 -15.67
CA GLY A 77 15.57 27.19 -15.51
C GLY A 77 14.73 25.94 -15.27
N TRP A 78 15.27 24.98 -14.51
CA TRP A 78 14.67 23.66 -14.26
C TRP A 78 13.48 23.68 -13.28
N ASP A 79 13.17 24.83 -12.68
CA ASP A 79 12.11 24.98 -11.67
C ASP A 79 10.91 25.71 -12.27
N HIS A 80 9.92 24.92 -12.69
CA HIS A 80 8.68 25.44 -13.29
C HIS A 80 7.68 25.77 -12.19
N ARG A 81 7.43 27.05 -11.95
CA ARG A 81 6.36 27.44 -11.03
C ARG A 81 5.00 27.10 -11.64
N GLN A 82 4.21 26.30 -10.92
CA GLN A 82 2.83 25.98 -11.29
C GLN A 82 1.99 27.23 -11.59
N ALA A 83 1.08 27.10 -12.55
CA ALA A 83 0.12 28.14 -12.90
C ALA A 83 -1.06 28.14 -11.91
N TYR A 84 -1.52 29.32 -11.52
CA TYR A 84 -2.67 29.51 -10.65
C TYR A 84 -3.62 30.54 -11.24
N CYS A 85 -4.90 30.44 -10.90
CA CYS A 85 -5.89 31.48 -11.14
C CYS A 85 -6.14 32.24 -9.84
N ARG A 86 -6.08 33.57 -9.92
CA ARG A 86 -6.44 34.42 -8.79
C ARG A 86 -7.93 34.71 -8.79
N VAL A 87 -8.56 34.56 -7.64
CA VAL A 87 -9.98 34.79 -7.40
C VAL A 87 -10.14 35.88 -6.35
N TYR A 88 -11.02 36.83 -6.61
CA TYR A 88 -11.48 37.82 -5.63
C TYR A 88 -12.62 37.24 -4.81
N ASP A 89 -12.49 37.30 -3.49
CA ASP A 89 -13.54 37.00 -2.52
C ASP A 89 -14.29 38.29 -2.15
N PRO A 90 -15.64 38.29 -2.13
CA PRO A 90 -16.47 39.44 -1.72
C PRO A 90 -16.16 39.97 -0.30
N ARG A 91 -15.46 39.21 0.54
CA ARG A 91 -14.92 39.59 1.86
C ARG A 91 -13.64 40.43 1.76
N ASN A 92 -13.36 40.97 0.57
CA ASN A 92 -12.32 41.96 0.29
C ASN A 92 -10.88 41.43 0.38
N PHE A 93 -10.64 40.23 -0.16
CA PHE A 93 -9.31 39.70 -0.39
C PHE A 93 -9.23 38.90 -1.69
N GLU A 94 -8.02 38.55 -2.12
CA GLU A 94 -7.82 37.66 -3.26
C GLU A 94 -7.02 36.43 -2.86
N PHE A 95 -7.34 35.28 -3.43
CA PHE A 95 -6.65 34.02 -3.18
C PHE A 95 -6.35 33.29 -4.50
N GLU A 96 -5.51 32.26 -4.44
CA GLU A 96 -5.05 31.52 -5.62
C GLU A 96 -5.60 30.09 -5.58
N ILE A 97 -6.18 29.64 -6.70
CA ILE A 97 -6.63 28.27 -6.94
C ILE A 97 -5.83 27.66 -8.10
N THR A 98 -5.71 26.33 -8.13
CA THR A 98 -5.07 25.63 -9.24
C THR A 98 -5.90 25.75 -10.52
N ILE A 99 -5.27 25.53 -11.68
CA ILE A 99 -5.99 25.51 -12.96
C ILE A 99 -7.00 24.35 -13.00
N GLU A 100 -6.66 23.21 -12.41
CA GLU A 100 -7.59 22.07 -12.28
C GLU A 100 -8.85 22.45 -11.50
N ASN A 101 -8.71 23.14 -10.37
CA ASN A 101 -9.86 23.60 -9.60
C ASN A 101 -10.68 24.65 -10.38
N LEU A 102 -10.03 25.53 -11.15
CA LEU A 102 -10.73 26.47 -12.03
C LEU A 102 -11.57 25.73 -13.08
N LEU A 103 -11.00 24.72 -13.76
CA LEU A 103 -11.72 23.94 -14.77
C LEU A 103 -12.93 23.23 -14.16
N TYR A 104 -12.77 22.64 -12.97
CA TYR A 104 -13.88 22.06 -12.21
C TYR A 104 -14.99 23.07 -11.90
N ILE A 105 -14.62 24.29 -11.48
CA ILE A 105 -15.60 25.36 -11.21
C ILE A 105 -16.37 25.70 -12.49
N LEU A 106 -15.66 25.92 -13.60
CA LEU A 106 -16.28 26.31 -14.88
C LEU A 106 -17.12 25.20 -15.52
N GLU A 107 -16.90 23.94 -15.15
CA GLU A 107 -17.75 22.81 -15.53
C GLU A 107 -19.11 22.83 -14.80
N ASN A 108 -19.16 23.42 -13.60
CA ASN A 108 -20.32 23.36 -12.71
C ASN A 108 -21.08 24.69 -12.59
N VAL A 109 -20.47 25.82 -12.96
CA VAL A 109 -21.09 27.14 -12.88
C VAL A 109 -20.78 28.01 -14.09
N ASN A 110 -21.63 29.01 -14.33
CA ASN A 110 -21.37 30.02 -15.35
C ASN A 110 -20.38 31.08 -14.87
N SER A 111 -19.57 31.56 -15.82
CA SER A 111 -18.82 32.81 -15.67
C SER A 111 -19.46 33.91 -16.53
N THR A 112 -19.84 35.01 -15.89
CA THR A 112 -20.50 36.15 -16.54
C THR A 112 -19.49 37.07 -17.23
N LYS A 113 -20.00 37.95 -18.09
CA LYS A 113 -19.20 39.07 -18.63
C LYS A 113 -18.66 39.90 -17.46
N GLY A 114 -17.34 40.07 -17.42
CA GLY A 114 -16.65 40.65 -16.26
C GLY A 114 -16.04 39.61 -15.31
N LYS A 115 -16.10 38.31 -15.66
CA LYS A 115 -15.48 37.19 -14.96
C LYS A 115 -16.07 36.85 -13.58
N GLY A 116 -17.28 37.34 -13.29
CA GLY A 116 -18.01 36.94 -12.08
C GLY A 116 -18.44 35.48 -12.17
N LEU A 117 -18.29 34.74 -11.07
CA LEU A 117 -18.78 33.37 -10.96
C LEU A 117 -20.20 33.39 -10.40
N GLU A 118 -21.14 32.78 -11.12
CA GLU A 118 -22.52 32.61 -10.65
C GLU A 118 -22.63 31.44 -9.66
N GLY A 119 -23.54 31.57 -8.70
CA GLY A 119 -23.78 30.56 -7.68
C GLY A 119 -23.07 30.82 -6.35
N GLU A 120 -23.27 29.88 -5.43
CA GLU A 120 -22.69 29.90 -4.10
C GLU A 120 -21.47 28.99 -4.01
N PHE A 121 -20.49 29.39 -3.20
CA PHE A 121 -19.25 28.65 -3.02
C PHE A 121 -18.88 28.48 -1.55
N VAL A 122 -18.10 27.45 -1.29
CA VAL A 122 -17.46 27.19 0.00
C VAL A 122 -16.00 26.77 -0.19
N TYR A 123 -15.22 26.90 0.87
CA TYR A 123 -13.86 26.38 0.94
C TYR A 123 -13.86 24.94 1.46
N GLY A 124 -13.06 24.07 0.82
CA GLY A 124 -12.83 22.69 1.21
C GLY A 124 -11.34 22.32 1.13
N TRP A 125 -10.98 21.19 1.72
CA TRP A 125 -9.61 20.66 1.69
C TRP A 125 -9.59 19.18 1.32
N ASP A 126 -8.83 18.84 0.26
CA ASP A 126 -8.40 17.46 -0.01
C ASP A 126 -7.03 17.26 0.65
N GLY A 127 -7.03 16.66 1.84
CA GLY A 127 -5.83 16.53 2.66
C GLY A 127 -5.24 17.89 3.03
N LYS A 128 -4.18 18.29 2.33
CA LYS A 128 -3.51 19.59 2.53
C LYS A 128 -3.97 20.63 1.52
N ASP A 129 -4.54 20.26 0.39
CA ASP A 129 -4.74 21.19 -0.72
C ASP A 129 -6.10 21.87 -0.65
N LEU A 130 -6.10 23.18 -0.91
CA LEU A 130 -7.33 23.97 -0.92
C LEU A 130 -8.14 23.63 -2.17
N VAL A 131 -9.43 23.39 -1.97
CA VAL A 131 -10.41 23.19 -3.03
C VAL A 131 -11.53 24.21 -2.85
N PHE A 132 -11.70 25.09 -3.81
CA PHE A 132 -12.80 26.04 -3.86
C PHE A 132 -13.97 25.43 -4.62
N MET A 133 -15.10 25.22 -3.93
CA MET A 133 -16.17 24.36 -4.39
C MET A 133 -17.47 25.12 -4.66
N PRO A 134 -18.08 24.97 -5.84
CA PRO A 134 -19.46 25.39 -6.09
C PRO A 134 -20.44 24.50 -5.32
N VAL A 135 -21.42 25.11 -4.65
CA VAL A 135 -22.49 24.42 -3.91
C VAL A 135 -23.43 23.64 -4.85
N GLU A 136 -23.55 24.08 -6.10
CA GLU A 136 -24.38 23.43 -7.12
C GLU A 136 -23.72 22.18 -7.74
N SER A 137 -22.44 21.91 -7.44
CA SER A 137 -21.76 20.76 -8.01
C SER A 137 -22.40 19.44 -7.55
N PRO A 138 -22.42 18.40 -8.40
CA PRO A 138 -23.01 17.11 -8.03
C PRO A 138 -22.29 16.47 -6.84
N ASP A 139 -20.99 16.71 -6.70
CA ASP A 139 -20.17 16.20 -5.60
C ASP A 139 -20.54 16.86 -4.25
N TYR A 140 -20.98 18.13 -4.25
CA TYR A 140 -21.22 18.89 -3.02
C TYR A 140 -22.22 18.21 -2.08
N LYS A 141 -23.26 17.56 -2.61
CA LYS A 141 -24.28 16.88 -1.79
C LYS A 141 -23.65 15.76 -0.93
N GLN A 142 -22.87 14.89 -1.56
CA GLN A 142 -22.21 13.78 -0.88
C GLN A 142 -21.17 14.29 0.13
N ILE A 143 -20.36 15.28 -0.28
CA ILE A 143 -19.34 15.89 0.58
C ILE A 143 -19.99 16.59 1.78
N SER A 144 -21.12 17.28 1.59
CA SER A 144 -21.86 17.96 2.65
C SER A 144 -22.43 16.97 3.67
N GLU A 145 -23.01 15.85 3.21
CA GLU A 145 -23.46 14.76 4.10
C GLU A 145 -22.32 14.16 4.91
N TYR A 146 -21.19 13.86 4.27
CA TYR A 146 -19.98 13.41 4.95
C TYR A 146 -19.53 14.41 6.03
N ASN A 147 -19.47 15.70 5.71
CA ASN A 147 -19.04 16.73 6.65
C ASN A 147 -20.00 16.92 7.84
N LYS A 148 -21.31 16.74 7.66
CA LYS A 148 -22.27 16.74 8.80
C LYS A 148 -21.89 15.69 9.83
N VAL A 149 -21.62 14.47 9.37
CA VAL A 149 -21.24 13.34 10.21
C VAL A 149 -19.90 13.60 10.91
N VAL A 150 -18.91 14.14 10.19
CA VAL A 150 -17.60 14.52 10.74
C VAL A 150 -17.73 15.56 11.84
N HIS A 151 -18.49 16.64 11.60
CA HIS A 151 -18.67 17.74 12.55
C HIS A 151 -19.51 17.33 13.77
N ASN A 152 -20.50 16.45 13.59
CA ASN A 152 -21.29 15.90 14.69
C ASN A 152 -20.52 14.88 15.53
N LYS A 153 -19.31 14.50 15.12
CA LYS A 153 -18.51 13.45 15.74
C LYS A 153 -19.29 12.14 15.85
N GLU A 154 -20.21 11.92 14.91
CA GLU A 154 -20.96 10.70 14.78
C GLU A 154 -19.99 9.58 14.46
N SER A 155 -20.04 8.52 15.26
CA SER A 155 -19.14 7.39 15.10
C SER A 155 -19.77 6.11 15.59
N ILE A 156 -19.39 5.03 14.92
CA ILE A 156 -19.81 3.69 15.30
C ILE A 156 -18.85 3.19 16.36
N LYS A 157 -19.40 2.95 17.56
CA LYS A 157 -18.67 2.38 18.68
C LYS A 157 -18.42 0.90 18.41
N ALA A 158 -17.30 0.37 18.89
CA ALA A 158 -16.92 -1.03 18.76
C ALA A 158 -18.03 -2.02 19.19
N ARG A 159 -18.79 -1.68 20.23
CA ARG A 159 -19.90 -2.50 20.76
C ARG A 159 -21.12 -2.58 19.82
N ASN A 160 -21.21 -1.68 18.85
CA ASN A 160 -22.29 -1.62 17.86
C ASN A 160 -21.88 -2.27 16.53
N LEU A 161 -20.72 -2.94 16.48
CA LEU A 161 -20.29 -3.65 15.29
C LEU A 161 -20.99 -5.01 15.21
N THR A 162 -21.53 -5.31 14.03
CA THR A 162 -22.20 -6.55 13.67
C THR A 162 -21.30 -7.30 12.70
N VAL A 163 -21.05 -8.59 12.98
CA VAL A 163 -20.20 -9.43 12.13
C VAL A 163 -20.81 -9.55 10.74
N GLY A 164 -19.99 -9.36 9.71
CA GLY A 164 -20.39 -9.38 8.31
C GLY A 164 -21.06 -8.09 7.80
N ALA A 165 -21.29 -7.10 8.66
CA ALA A 165 -21.80 -5.80 8.24
C ALA A 165 -20.70 -4.93 7.61
N THR A 166 -21.10 -4.05 6.70
CA THR A 166 -20.23 -3.13 5.97
C THR A 166 -20.29 -1.73 6.56
N TYR A 167 -19.12 -1.15 6.82
CA TYR A 167 -18.96 0.15 7.47
C TYR A 167 -18.15 1.11 6.61
N LEU A 168 -18.58 2.37 6.55
CA LEU A 168 -17.85 3.44 5.89
C LEU A 168 -16.92 4.13 6.89
N SER A 169 -15.64 4.18 6.55
CA SER A 169 -14.60 4.85 7.32
C SER A 169 -14.59 6.37 7.06
N LYS A 170 -13.91 7.12 7.93
CA LYS A 170 -13.63 8.56 7.67
C LYS A 170 -12.82 8.81 6.40
N SER A 171 -12.04 7.84 5.94
CA SER A 171 -11.31 7.98 4.68
C SER A 171 -12.23 7.77 3.47
N ASN A 172 -13.53 7.52 3.68
CA ASN A 172 -14.49 7.08 2.69
C ASN A 172 -14.11 5.72 2.06
N GLU A 173 -13.64 4.80 2.91
CA GLU A 173 -13.34 3.42 2.54
C GLU A 173 -14.37 2.49 3.19
N GLU A 174 -14.82 1.50 2.45
CA GLU A 174 -15.75 0.48 2.95
C GLU A 174 -14.95 -0.70 3.52
N GLU A 175 -15.30 -1.09 4.74
CA GLU A 175 -14.69 -2.21 5.44
C GLU A 175 -15.78 -3.15 6.00
N ILE A 176 -15.61 -4.46 5.80
CA ILE A 176 -16.50 -5.49 6.36
C ILE A 176 -15.92 -5.93 7.71
N TYR A 177 -16.74 -5.90 8.76
CA TYR A 177 -16.29 -6.36 10.07
C TYR A 177 -16.27 -7.89 10.15
N MET A 178 -15.07 -8.47 10.26
CA MET A 178 -14.88 -9.92 10.27
C MET A 178 -15.12 -10.52 11.65
N GLY A 179 -14.87 -9.76 12.71
CA GLY A 179 -15.05 -10.17 14.10
C GLY A 179 -13.87 -9.76 14.99
N LYS A 180 -13.89 -10.26 16.24
CA LYS A 180 -12.82 -9.99 17.21
C LYS A 180 -12.11 -11.28 17.59
N PHE A 181 -10.91 -11.48 17.05
CA PHE A 181 -10.14 -12.71 17.15
C PHE A 181 -8.71 -12.44 17.60
N GLU A 182 -8.02 -13.50 18.03
CA GLU A 182 -6.61 -13.42 18.35
C GLU A 182 -5.81 -12.92 17.13
N HIS A 183 -4.80 -12.12 17.39
CA HIS A 183 -3.81 -11.71 16.39
C HIS A 183 -2.45 -12.23 16.82
N TYR A 184 -1.62 -12.61 15.86
CA TYR A 184 -0.27 -13.07 16.07
C TYR A 184 0.71 -12.20 15.28
N ASP A 185 1.86 -11.93 15.87
CA ASP A 185 2.95 -11.27 15.17
C ASP A 185 3.69 -12.24 14.23
N TYR A 186 4.68 -11.72 13.50
CA TYR A 186 5.54 -12.53 12.62
C TYR A 186 6.31 -13.65 13.34
N GLY A 187 6.45 -13.57 14.67
CA GLY A 187 7.07 -14.60 15.51
C GLY A 187 6.08 -15.67 16.00
N GLY A 188 4.79 -15.55 15.64
CA GLY A 188 3.73 -16.42 16.13
C GLY A 188 3.35 -16.16 17.59
N ILE A 189 3.71 -15.00 18.14
CA ILE A 189 3.37 -14.58 19.50
C ILE A 189 2.02 -13.88 19.47
N ALA A 190 1.13 -14.27 20.39
CA ALA A 190 -0.21 -13.69 20.48
C ALA A 190 -0.16 -12.24 21.00
N ASP A 191 -0.72 -11.31 20.24
CA ASP A 191 -0.80 -9.87 20.56
C ASP A 191 -2.09 -9.50 21.32
N GLY A 192 -2.96 -10.47 21.53
CA GLY A 192 -4.30 -10.33 22.07
C GLY A 192 -5.38 -10.24 20.99
N LYS A 193 -6.64 -10.23 21.44
CA LYS A 193 -7.81 -10.12 20.55
C LYS A 193 -7.92 -8.74 19.90
N MET A 194 -7.89 -8.70 18.58
CA MET A 194 -8.04 -7.50 17.74
C MET A 194 -9.34 -7.53 16.94
N PHE A 195 -9.79 -6.36 16.50
CA PHE A 195 -10.91 -6.20 15.59
C PHE A 195 -10.41 -6.37 14.15
N TRP A 196 -10.93 -7.38 13.46
CA TRP A 196 -10.55 -7.72 12.09
C TRP A 196 -11.53 -7.16 11.09
N PHE A 197 -10.99 -6.60 10.00
CA PHE A 197 -11.77 -6.05 8.91
C PHE A 197 -11.24 -6.55 7.57
N ALA A 198 -12.14 -6.81 6.63
CA ALA A 198 -11.80 -7.03 5.24
C ALA A 198 -12.06 -5.75 4.45
N TYR A 199 -11.15 -5.40 3.54
CA TYR A 199 -11.26 -4.21 2.69
C TYR A 199 -10.75 -4.50 1.28
N LYS A 200 -11.23 -3.72 0.30
CA LYS A 200 -10.76 -3.82 -1.08
C LYS A 200 -9.49 -3.01 -1.25
N TYR A 201 -8.41 -3.67 -1.64
CA TYR A 201 -7.14 -3.05 -1.96
C TYR A 201 -6.97 -2.96 -3.47
N HIS A 202 -6.68 -1.76 -3.95
CA HIS A 202 -6.31 -1.51 -5.33
C HIS A 202 -4.80 -1.34 -5.41
N ASP A 203 -4.15 -2.20 -6.20
CA ASP A 203 -2.74 -2.03 -6.54
C ASP A 203 -2.54 -0.79 -7.40
N TYR A 204 -1.31 -0.35 -7.59
CA TYR A 204 -1.00 0.86 -8.36
C TYR A 204 0.25 0.72 -9.20
N ASP A 205 0.26 1.44 -10.32
CA ASP A 205 1.40 1.60 -11.20
C ASP A 205 1.88 3.04 -11.17
N TYR A 206 3.17 3.24 -11.47
CA TYR A 206 3.71 4.56 -11.75
C TYR A 206 3.78 4.76 -13.25
N VAL A 207 2.95 5.66 -13.79
CA VAL A 207 2.98 6.06 -15.20
C VAL A 207 3.44 7.51 -15.25
N SER A 208 4.58 7.76 -15.88
CA SER A 208 5.17 9.11 -15.99
C SER A 208 5.39 9.81 -14.63
N GLY A 209 5.66 9.04 -13.57
CA GLY A 209 5.87 9.57 -12.22
C GLY A 209 4.59 9.79 -11.41
N GLU A 210 3.41 9.59 -12.00
CA GLU A 210 2.12 9.66 -11.31
C GLU A 210 1.66 8.28 -10.85
N LYS A 211 1.08 8.23 -9.65
CA LYS A 211 0.52 7.00 -9.07
C LYS A 211 -0.88 6.77 -9.64
N ILE A 212 -1.04 5.72 -10.45
CA ILE A 212 -2.31 5.31 -11.05
C ILE A 212 -2.77 4.00 -10.43
N TYR A 213 -3.95 3.99 -9.82
CA TYR A 213 -4.51 2.77 -9.23
C TYR A 213 -5.14 1.87 -10.29
N ARG A 214 -4.96 0.55 -10.15
CA ARG A 214 -5.58 -0.45 -11.00
C ARG A 214 -7.08 -0.57 -10.68
N ASN A 215 -7.87 -0.88 -11.71
CA ASN A 215 -9.31 -1.08 -11.56
C ASN A 215 -9.64 -2.37 -10.80
N GLU A 216 -8.81 -3.40 -10.97
CA GLU A 216 -8.92 -4.65 -10.23
C GLU A 216 -8.56 -4.44 -8.76
N PHE A 217 -9.24 -5.17 -7.89
CA PHE A 217 -8.97 -5.15 -6.47
C PHE A 217 -8.74 -6.57 -5.96
N GLU A 218 -8.01 -6.65 -4.87
CA GLU A 218 -7.94 -7.84 -4.04
C GLU A 218 -8.49 -7.53 -2.65
N TRP A 219 -9.14 -8.52 -2.04
CA TRP A 219 -9.48 -8.40 -0.62
C TRP A 219 -8.22 -8.54 0.22
N ARG A 220 -8.04 -7.63 1.17
CA ARG A 220 -7.02 -7.70 2.21
C ARG A 220 -7.66 -7.60 3.58
N PHE A 221 -6.91 -7.99 4.61
CA PHE A 221 -7.34 -7.93 5.99
C PHE A 221 -6.52 -6.93 6.78
N VAL A 222 -7.15 -6.29 7.74
CA VAL A 222 -6.49 -5.42 8.72
C VAL A 222 -7.02 -5.71 10.11
N ALA A 223 -6.11 -5.77 11.07
CA ALA A 223 -6.42 -5.96 12.48
C ALA A 223 -6.13 -4.67 13.25
N HIS A 224 -7.06 -4.31 14.15
CA HIS A 224 -6.91 -3.15 15.02
C HIS A 224 -7.09 -3.56 16.48
N LYS A 225 -6.09 -3.26 17.33
CA LYS A 225 -6.19 -3.51 18.76
C LYS A 225 -7.30 -2.69 19.42
N ASN A 226 -7.39 -1.41 19.03
CA ASN A 226 -8.43 -0.49 19.46
C ASN A 226 -9.02 0.21 18.24
N LEU A 227 -10.33 0.38 18.23
CA LEU A 227 -11.00 1.25 17.28
C LEU A 227 -10.98 2.66 17.85
N SER A 228 -10.34 3.60 17.16
CA SER A 228 -10.51 5.00 17.50
C SER A 228 -12.01 5.31 17.45
N GLY A 229 -12.50 6.10 18.41
CA GLY A 229 -13.93 6.44 18.55
C GLY A 229 -14.49 7.28 17.40
N ASN A 230 -13.87 7.22 16.24
CA ASN A 230 -14.19 7.97 15.04
C ASN A 230 -13.71 7.28 13.76
N LYS A 231 -13.31 5.99 13.78
CA LYS A 231 -12.86 5.29 12.55
C LYS A 231 -14.00 5.15 11.54
N PHE A 232 -15.15 4.64 12.00
CA PHE A 232 -16.34 4.45 11.19
C PHE A 232 -17.40 5.48 11.48
N ILE A 233 -18.01 5.98 10.42
CA ILE A 233 -18.96 7.08 10.45
C ILE A 233 -20.38 6.64 10.08
N LYS A 234 -20.52 5.54 9.33
CA LYS A 234 -21.81 5.04 8.86
C LYS A 234 -21.79 3.53 8.67
N CYS A 235 -22.90 2.86 8.97
CA CYS A 235 -23.14 1.47 8.59
C CYS A 235 -23.87 1.53 7.24
N ILE A 236 -23.27 0.94 6.22
CA ILE A 236 -23.80 0.94 4.85
C ILE A 236 -24.77 -0.22 4.68
N GLU A 237 -24.38 -1.39 5.18
CA GLU A 237 -25.18 -2.60 5.15
C GLU A 237 -25.05 -3.31 6.49
N GLU A 238 -26.17 -3.45 7.19
CA GLU A 238 -26.22 -4.08 8.52
C GLU A 238 -26.29 -5.61 8.44
N ASN A 239 -26.83 -6.13 7.33
CA ASN A 239 -26.91 -7.56 7.09
C ASN A 239 -25.52 -8.14 6.78
N CYS A 240 -25.36 -9.42 7.09
CA CYS A 240 -24.14 -10.14 6.73
C CYS A 240 -24.00 -10.21 5.20
N THR A 241 -22.89 -9.68 4.69
CA THR A 241 -22.48 -9.75 3.28
C THR A 241 -22.40 -11.19 2.79
N PRO A 242 -22.94 -11.52 1.60
CA PRO A 242 -22.83 -12.85 1.00
C PRO A 242 -21.38 -13.36 0.86
N GLU A 243 -20.43 -12.44 0.72
CA GLU A 243 -18.99 -12.69 0.58
C GLU A 243 -18.34 -13.13 1.90
N TYR A 244 -19.01 -12.96 3.05
CA TYR A 244 -18.43 -13.16 4.37
C TYR A 244 -17.78 -14.53 4.53
N ALA A 245 -18.47 -15.60 4.11
CA ALA A 245 -17.95 -16.96 4.25
C ALA A 245 -16.62 -17.15 3.51
N ASN A 246 -16.55 -16.70 2.25
CA ASN A 246 -15.35 -16.79 1.43
C ASN A 246 -14.21 -15.91 2.00
N LEU A 247 -14.56 -14.72 2.52
CA LEU A 247 -13.59 -13.85 3.17
C LEU A 247 -13.08 -14.44 4.48
N PHE A 248 -13.94 -15.11 5.24
CA PHE A 248 -13.55 -15.74 6.48
C PHE A 248 -12.62 -16.93 6.24
N GLU A 249 -12.93 -17.78 5.25
CA GLU A 249 -12.05 -18.87 4.82
C GLU A 249 -10.65 -18.32 4.45
N ARG A 250 -10.59 -17.21 3.70
CA ARG A 250 -9.33 -16.55 3.36
C ARG A 250 -8.60 -15.99 4.59
N LEU A 251 -9.34 -15.41 5.54
CA LEU A 251 -8.77 -14.93 6.80
C LEU A 251 -8.15 -16.08 7.61
N GLU A 252 -8.74 -17.28 7.59
CA GLU A 252 -8.20 -18.45 8.27
C GLU A 252 -6.88 -18.97 7.64
N HIS A 253 -6.49 -18.45 6.48
CA HIS A 253 -5.20 -18.72 5.83
C HIS A 253 -4.17 -17.59 6.08
N ASP A 254 -4.53 -16.54 6.83
CA ASP A 254 -3.62 -15.46 7.21
C ASP A 254 -2.76 -15.86 8.41
N GLU A 255 -1.44 -15.67 8.32
CA GLU A 255 -0.49 -16.02 9.37
C GLU A 255 -0.65 -15.16 10.65
N HIS A 256 -1.22 -13.96 10.52
CA HIS A 256 -1.54 -13.11 11.65
C HIS A 256 -2.83 -13.54 12.35
N TYR A 257 -3.68 -14.33 11.69
CA TYR A 257 -4.89 -14.92 12.30
C TYR A 257 -4.59 -16.28 12.95
N SER A 258 -3.84 -17.12 12.23
CA SER A 258 -3.38 -18.41 12.72
C SER A 258 -1.90 -18.56 12.36
N PRO A 259 -0.98 -18.58 13.34
CA PRO A 259 0.44 -18.57 13.06
C PRO A 259 0.90 -19.87 12.41
N TYR A 260 2.01 -19.80 11.70
CA TYR A 260 2.70 -20.96 11.14
C TYR A 260 3.09 -21.96 12.25
N ASP A 261 2.93 -23.25 11.96
CA ASP A 261 3.23 -24.34 12.88
C ASP A 261 4.10 -25.39 12.18
N GLU A 262 5.43 -25.22 12.34
CA GLU A 262 6.43 -26.10 11.73
C GLU A 262 6.28 -27.57 12.13
N SER A 263 5.64 -27.87 13.27
CA SER A 263 5.44 -29.25 13.72
C SER A 263 4.42 -30.00 12.87
N LYS A 264 3.62 -29.28 12.07
CA LYS A 264 2.59 -29.83 11.19
C LYS A 264 3.03 -29.93 9.74
N ASP A 265 4.19 -29.36 9.40
CA ASP A 265 4.71 -29.36 8.04
C ASP A 265 4.86 -30.79 7.51
N LYS A 266 4.53 -30.95 6.23
CA LYS A 266 4.66 -32.22 5.53
C LYS A 266 5.63 -32.10 4.39
N TYR A 267 6.50 -33.09 4.30
CA TYR A 267 7.45 -33.23 3.20
C TYR A 267 6.96 -34.33 2.29
N ILE A 268 6.70 -33.97 1.04
CA ILE A 268 6.19 -34.89 0.03
C ILE A 268 7.24 -35.03 -1.05
N ARG A 269 7.66 -36.27 -1.31
CA ARG A 269 8.60 -36.58 -2.39
C ARG A 269 7.89 -36.35 -3.73
N TYR A 270 8.55 -35.65 -4.64
CA TYR A 270 8.13 -35.58 -6.02
C TYR A 270 8.15 -36.96 -6.65
N THR A 271 7.21 -37.26 -7.53
CA THR A 271 7.37 -38.34 -8.51
C THR A 271 8.45 -37.96 -9.53
N LEU A 272 8.98 -38.95 -10.26
CA LEU A 272 9.96 -38.68 -11.32
C LEU A 272 9.37 -37.74 -12.39
N ASP A 273 8.11 -37.94 -12.77
CA ASP A 273 7.44 -37.12 -13.78
C ASP A 273 7.23 -35.68 -13.29
N GLU A 274 6.76 -35.48 -12.05
CA GLU A 274 6.64 -34.14 -11.46
C GLU A 274 8.01 -33.44 -11.35
N PHE A 275 9.06 -34.21 -11.05
CA PHE A 275 10.42 -33.68 -11.02
C PHE A 275 10.92 -33.28 -12.41
N ILE A 276 10.61 -34.07 -13.45
CA ILE A 276 10.91 -33.72 -14.85
C ILE A 276 10.15 -32.47 -15.26
N ASP A 277 8.85 -32.39 -14.98
CA ASP A 277 8.02 -31.23 -15.30
C ASP A 277 8.54 -29.99 -14.59
N PHE A 278 8.90 -30.11 -13.32
CA PHE A 278 9.51 -29.04 -12.54
C PHE A 278 10.83 -28.53 -13.17
N LEU A 279 11.71 -29.43 -13.63
CA LEU A 279 12.95 -29.07 -14.32
C LEU A 279 12.73 -28.47 -15.73
N ASN A 280 11.54 -28.61 -16.31
CA ASN A 280 11.20 -28.09 -17.63
C ASN A 280 10.44 -26.76 -17.59
N LYS A 281 9.92 -26.34 -16.42
CA LYS A 281 9.14 -25.10 -16.28
C LYS A 281 9.97 -23.82 -16.32
N ASP A 282 11.29 -23.87 -16.13
CA ASP A 282 12.16 -22.67 -16.04
C ASP A 282 13.46 -22.84 -16.86
N GLU A 283 13.83 -21.86 -17.68
CA GLU A 283 15.01 -21.92 -18.57
C GLU A 283 16.34 -21.54 -17.88
N THR A 284 16.36 -21.08 -16.63
CA THR A 284 17.63 -20.79 -15.92
C THR A 284 17.54 -20.78 -14.37
N GLU A 285 18.31 -21.71 -13.77
CA GLU A 285 19.01 -21.71 -12.47
C GLU A 285 18.24 -21.60 -11.13
N TYR A 286 18.79 -22.31 -10.12
CA TYR A 286 18.51 -22.34 -8.67
C TYR A 286 17.49 -23.37 -8.17
N TYR A 287 17.96 -24.34 -7.38
CA TYR A 287 17.09 -25.38 -6.80
C TYR A 287 17.49 -25.75 -5.37
N ASN A 288 16.51 -26.17 -4.57
CA ASN A 288 16.71 -26.52 -3.17
C ASN A 288 15.93 -27.79 -2.85
N TYR A 289 16.55 -28.76 -2.16
CA TYR A 289 16.00 -30.09 -1.97
C TYR A 289 16.00 -30.49 -0.49
N PRO A 290 14.83 -30.49 0.18
CA PRO A 290 14.74 -31.06 1.51
C PRO A 290 14.95 -32.57 1.50
N ASN A 291 15.85 -33.05 2.35
CA ASN A 291 16.01 -34.48 2.63
C ASN A 291 15.01 -34.91 3.74
N ILE A 292 14.73 -36.21 3.81
CA ILE A 292 13.73 -36.90 4.64
C ILE A 292 13.84 -36.65 6.16
N ASN A 293 14.94 -36.04 6.62
CA ASN A 293 15.25 -35.78 8.03
C ASN A 293 15.00 -34.32 8.47
N ASN A 294 14.24 -33.53 7.71
CA ASN A 294 14.02 -32.09 7.98
C ASN A 294 15.27 -31.20 7.83
N ASP A 295 16.37 -31.76 7.30
CA ASP A 295 17.58 -31.02 6.96
C ASP A 295 17.52 -30.64 5.48
N ALA A 296 17.14 -29.40 5.18
CA ALA A 296 17.10 -28.92 3.80
C ALA A 296 18.51 -28.63 3.28
N PHE A 297 18.94 -29.37 2.26
CA PHE A 297 20.19 -29.12 1.54
C PHE A 297 19.89 -28.41 0.22
N GLU A 298 20.65 -27.36 -0.08
CA GLU A 298 20.40 -26.47 -1.21
C GLU A 298 21.37 -26.79 -2.36
N TYR A 299 20.84 -27.22 -3.51
CA TYR A 299 21.63 -27.66 -4.66
C TYR A 299 21.12 -27.11 -5.98
N ASP A 300 21.97 -26.39 -6.71
CA ASP A 300 21.62 -25.93 -8.05
C ASP A 300 21.85 -27.07 -9.05
N VAL A 301 20.76 -27.57 -9.62
CA VAL A 301 20.74 -28.46 -10.79
C VAL A 301 20.79 -27.62 -12.08
N TYR A 302 21.42 -28.12 -13.14
CA TYR A 302 21.41 -27.47 -14.46
C TYR A 302 21.58 -28.50 -15.58
N LYS A 303 21.04 -28.21 -16.78
CA LYS A 303 21.16 -29.08 -17.96
C LYS A 303 22.54 -28.91 -18.61
N GLU A 304 23.18 -30.03 -18.93
CA GLU A 304 24.40 -30.10 -19.74
C GLU A 304 24.05 -30.31 -21.24
N LYS A 305 25.05 -30.12 -22.12
CA LYS A 305 24.84 -30.11 -23.59
C LYS A 305 24.40 -31.45 -24.19
N ASP A 306 24.57 -32.55 -23.47
CA ASP A 306 24.32 -33.92 -23.91
C ASP A 306 23.05 -34.54 -23.29
N GLY A 307 22.21 -33.72 -22.64
CA GLY A 307 21.00 -34.20 -21.96
C GLY A 307 21.28 -34.78 -20.57
N LEU A 308 22.51 -34.71 -20.09
CA LEU A 308 22.86 -34.96 -18.69
C LEU A 308 22.58 -33.72 -17.84
N TYR A 309 22.67 -33.90 -16.52
CA TYR A 309 22.44 -32.86 -15.55
C TYR A 309 23.65 -32.71 -14.63
N GLY A 310 24.07 -31.46 -14.45
CA GLY A 310 25.01 -31.05 -13.42
C GLY A 310 24.30 -30.66 -12.13
N CYS A 311 25.05 -30.66 -11.04
CA CYS A 311 24.61 -30.22 -9.72
C CYS A 311 25.74 -29.42 -9.08
N LYS A 312 25.44 -28.40 -8.26
CA LYS A 312 26.41 -27.66 -7.43
C LYS A 312 25.77 -27.21 -6.12
N ILE A 313 26.59 -26.87 -5.12
CA ILE A 313 26.11 -26.26 -3.89
C ILE A 313 25.71 -24.80 -4.19
N SER A 314 24.55 -24.37 -3.71
CA SER A 314 24.07 -23.01 -3.94
C SER A 314 24.97 -21.95 -3.27
N TRP A 315 25.20 -20.82 -3.96
CA TRP A 315 26.01 -19.70 -3.48
C TRP A 315 25.23 -18.75 -2.55
N HIS A 316 24.71 -19.28 -1.45
CA HIS A 316 24.06 -18.45 -0.43
C HIS A 316 24.80 -18.50 0.89
N TRP A 317 24.73 -17.40 1.64
CA TRP A 317 25.26 -17.25 3.00
C TRP A 317 24.44 -18.12 3.97
N ASN A 318 24.54 -19.43 3.82
CA ASN A 318 23.85 -20.38 4.68
C ASN A 318 24.73 -20.70 5.89
N ARG A 319 24.13 -20.70 7.09
CA ARG A 319 24.84 -20.97 8.37
C ARG A 319 25.43 -22.39 8.43
N ARG A 320 25.09 -23.25 7.46
CA ARG A 320 25.41 -24.69 7.37
C ARG A 320 26.32 -25.07 6.19
N GLU A 321 27.08 -24.11 5.62
CA GLU A 321 27.94 -24.35 4.45
C GLU A 321 28.86 -25.59 4.58
N SER A 322 29.39 -25.85 5.78
CA SER A 322 30.23 -27.03 6.04
C SER A 322 29.47 -28.35 5.98
N GLU A 323 28.21 -28.37 6.43
CA GLU A 323 27.34 -29.56 6.39
C GLU A 323 26.89 -29.84 4.95
N ASN A 324 26.51 -28.78 4.20
CA ASN A 324 26.15 -28.89 2.79
C ASN A 324 27.30 -29.45 1.96
N LYS A 325 28.54 -29.01 2.21
CA LYS A 325 29.75 -29.54 1.54
C LYS A 325 30.00 -31.00 1.88
N ALA A 326 29.75 -31.43 3.12
CA ALA A 326 29.93 -32.82 3.53
C ALA A 326 28.89 -33.75 2.89
N ASP A 327 27.61 -33.38 2.89
CA ASP A 327 26.55 -34.17 2.24
C ASP A 327 26.77 -34.24 0.72
N TYR A 328 27.08 -33.09 0.09
CA TYR A 328 27.35 -33.01 -1.34
C TYR A 328 28.47 -33.96 -1.79
N ARG A 329 29.59 -33.98 -1.05
CA ARG A 329 30.72 -34.88 -1.31
C ARG A 329 30.41 -36.36 -1.07
N LYS A 330 29.42 -36.66 -0.23
CA LYS A 330 28.98 -38.04 0.07
C LYS A 330 27.96 -38.56 -0.95
N ARG A 331 27.09 -37.68 -1.44
CA ARG A 331 25.96 -38.02 -2.33
C ARG A 331 26.38 -38.22 -3.79
N PHE A 332 27.37 -37.44 -4.22
CA PHE A 332 27.78 -37.35 -5.61
C PHE A 332 29.22 -37.79 -5.84
N GLU A 333 29.51 -38.08 -7.11
CA GLU A 333 30.82 -38.52 -7.56
C GLU A 333 31.53 -37.37 -8.29
N PHE A 334 32.85 -37.30 -8.12
CA PHE A 334 33.66 -36.18 -8.58
C PHE A 334 34.93 -36.67 -9.24
N ASN A 335 35.31 -35.97 -10.32
CA ASN A 335 36.67 -36.00 -10.83
C ASN A 335 37.53 -35.10 -9.95
N VAL A 336 38.49 -35.69 -9.23
CA VAL A 336 39.37 -34.97 -8.31
C VAL A 336 40.66 -34.60 -9.02
N ILE A 337 40.96 -33.31 -9.11
CA ILE A 337 42.18 -32.80 -9.73
C ILE A 337 43.05 -32.14 -8.66
N GLU A 338 44.29 -32.63 -8.52
CA GLU A 338 45.26 -32.02 -7.62
C GLU A 338 45.78 -30.70 -8.21
N LYS A 339 45.57 -29.59 -7.49
CA LYS A 339 46.03 -28.27 -7.95
C LYS A 339 47.52 -28.10 -7.66
N PRO A 340 48.31 -27.49 -8.56
CA PRO A 340 49.71 -27.22 -8.26
C PRO A 340 49.82 -26.30 -7.04
N LYS A 341 50.70 -26.66 -6.10
CA LYS A 341 50.97 -25.82 -4.92
C LYS A 341 51.44 -24.45 -5.34
N ARG A 342 50.81 -23.40 -4.82
CA ARG A 342 51.22 -22.02 -5.07
C ARG A 342 52.57 -21.70 -4.42
N TYR A 343 52.86 -22.31 -3.27
CA TYR A 343 54.12 -22.17 -2.54
C TYR A 343 54.54 -23.49 -1.89
N SER A 344 55.83 -23.70 -1.63
CA SER A 344 56.33 -24.95 -1.02
C SER A 344 55.76 -25.23 0.37
N TRP A 345 55.36 -24.19 1.11
CA TRP A 345 54.72 -24.27 2.42
C TRP A 345 53.18 -24.30 2.38
N SER A 346 52.55 -24.24 1.20
CA SER A 346 51.08 -24.27 1.09
C SER A 346 50.52 -25.70 1.22
N THR A 347 49.31 -25.79 1.78
CA THR A 347 48.54 -27.03 1.84
C THR A 347 48.17 -27.47 0.42
N GLN A 348 48.16 -28.78 0.18
CA GLN A 348 47.73 -29.34 -1.09
C GLN A 348 46.24 -29.06 -1.31
N GLU A 349 45.89 -28.40 -2.42
CA GLU A 349 44.51 -28.11 -2.80
C GLU A 349 44.03 -29.10 -3.86
N TYR A 350 42.73 -29.39 -3.83
CA TYR A 350 42.06 -30.29 -4.78
C TYR A 350 40.84 -29.59 -5.38
N GLU A 351 40.67 -29.74 -6.68
CA GLU A 351 39.44 -29.41 -7.40
C GLU A 351 38.53 -30.63 -7.45
N TYR A 352 37.23 -30.43 -7.23
CA TYR A 352 36.23 -31.48 -7.28
C TYR A 352 35.23 -31.12 -8.39
N ASN A 353 35.41 -31.72 -9.55
CA ASN A 353 34.53 -31.50 -10.69
C ASN A 353 33.41 -32.53 -10.66
N PHE A 354 32.16 -32.07 -10.56
CA PHE A 354 30.98 -32.93 -10.54
C PHE A 354 30.92 -33.79 -11.81
N ILE A 355 30.54 -35.06 -11.68
CA ILE A 355 30.31 -35.94 -12.82
C ILE A 355 28.82 -35.85 -13.19
N PRO A 356 28.46 -35.36 -14.40
CA PRO A 356 27.07 -35.23 -14.83
C PRO A 356 26.30 -36.56 -14.81
N LEU A 357 25.01 -36.49 -14.50
CA LEU A 357 24.13 -37.66 -14.29
C LEU A 357 22.94 -37.65 -15.24
N THR A 358 22.34 -38.81 -15.49
CA THR A 358 20.99 -38.86 -16.08
C THR A 358 19.95 -38.34 -15.09
N ILE A 359 18.77 -37.98 -15.57
CA ILE A 359 17.69 -37.45 -14.72
C ILE A 359 17.22 -38.46 -13.66
N GLU A 360 17.21 -39.75 -13.98
CA GLU A 360 16.83 -40.83 -13.06
C GLU A 360 17.88 -41.00 -11.96
N GLN A 361 19.17 -40.99 -12.34
CA GLN A 361 20.28 -41.06 -11.39
C GLN A 361 20.29 -39.84 -10.46
N LEU A 362 20.00 -38.66 -11.01
CA LEU A 362 19.89 -37.43 -10.26
C LEU A 362 18.70 -37.48 -9.28
N TYR A 363 17.53 -37.93 -9.74
CA TYR A 363 16.33 -38.11 -8.92
C TYR A 363 16.55 -39.09 -7.75
N GLU A 364 17.22 -40.22 -8.00
CA GLU A 364 17.52 -41.19 -6.96
C GLU A 364 18.52 -40.66 -5.93
N LYS A 365 19.53 -39.91 -6.37
CA LYS A 365 20.52 -39.32 -5.48
C LYS A 365 19.95 -38.13 -4.70
N LEU A 366 19.15 -37.27 -5.33
CA LEU A 366 18.57 -36.07 -4.69
C LEU A 366 17.37 -36.39 -3.80
N GLN A 367 16.52 -37.34 -4.20
CA GLN A 367 15.23 -37.60 -3.57
C GLN A 367 14.38 -36.31 -3.40
N PRO A 368 14.07 -35.63 -4.52
CA PRO A 368 13.50 -34.29 -4.48
C PRO A 368 12.14 -34.30 -3.79
N SER A 369 11.91 -33.33 -2.91
CA SER A 369 10.68 -33.22 -2.12
C SER A 369 10.25 -31.75 -2.02
N TYR A 370 8.98 -31.48 -1.78
CA TYR A 370 8.46 -30.15 -1.45
C TYR A 370 7.85 -30.13 -0.06
N LYS A 371 7.79 -28.93 0.53
CA LYS A 371 7.25 -28.70 1.86
C LYS A 371 5.87 -28.03 1.76
N ILE A 372 4.86 -28.68 2.32
CA ILE A 372 3.57 -28.05 2.60
C ILE A 372 3.66 -27.46 3.99
N GLU A 373 3.56 -26.13 4.06
CA GLU A 373 3.54 -25.40 5.32
C GLU A 373 2.11 -25.36 5.88
N TYR A 374 1.97 -25.59 7.18
CA TYR A 374 0.67 -25.55 7.83
C TYR A 374 0.60 -24.46 8.89
N LEU A 375 -0.61 -23.93 9.07
CA LEU A 375 -0.94 -23.03 10.15
C LEU A 375 -1.42 -23.83 11.38
N LYS A 376 -1.43 -23.17 12.54
CA LYS A 376 -1.86 -23.77 13.81
C LYS A 376 -3.29 -24.29 13.79
N ASN A 377 -4.20 -23.67 13.04
CA ASN A 377 -5.57 -24.15 12.82
C ASN A 377 -5.66 -25.37 11.89
N GLY A 378 -4.55 -25.77 11.22
CA GLY A 378 -4.49 -26.91 10.31
C GLY A 378 -4.69 -26.57 8.84
N ASN A 379 -4.93 -25.30 8.50
CA ASN A 379 -5.02 -24.85 7.11
C ASN A 379 -3.63 -24.83 6.46
N GLU A 380 -3.58 -25.06 5.16
CA GLU A 380 -2.35 -24.98 4.37
C GLU A 380 -1.96 -23.50 4.23
N LYS A 381 -0.79 -23.12 4.75
CA LYS A 381 -0.24 -21.77 4.55
C LYS A 381 0.17 -21.56 3.11
N GLY A 382 0.73 -22.60 2.52
CA GLY A 382 1.23 -22.60 1.16
C GLY A 382 2.26 -23.69 0.96
N ARG A 383 2.70 -23.83 -0.29
CA ARG A 383 3.73 -24.77 -0.69
C ARG A 383 5.01 -24.03 -0.85
N LYS A 384 5.98 -24.30 0.00
CA LYS A 384 7.35 -23.89 -0.25
C LYS A 384 8.03 -24.96 -1.09
N ASN A 385 7.92 -24.76 -2.40
CA ASN A 385 9.00 -25.13 -3.28
C ASN A 385 10.11 -24.16 -2.92
N TYR A 386 11.23 -24.67 -2.43
CA TYR A 386 12.35 -23.79 -2.15
C TYR A 386 12.90 -23.29 -3.51
N TYR A 387 12.29 -22.21 -4.03
CA TYR A 387 12.53 -21.38 -5.24
C TYR A 387 12.69 -22.13 -6.60
N GLY A 388 12.22 -21.62 -7.74
CA GLY A 388 11.69 -20.29 -8.08
C GLY A 388 10.22 -20.25 -8.60
N ASN A 389 9.59 -19.12 -8.27
CA ASN A 389 8.36 -18.47 -8.75
C ASN A 389 7.09 -19.25 -9.18
N LYS A 390 6.01 -18.90 -8.45
CA LYS A 390 4.57 -18.80 -8.79
C LYS A 390 3.94 -19.89 -9.67
N GLU A 391 2.98 -20.60 -9.07
CA GLU A 391 1.56 -20.47 -9.44
C GLU A 391 0.73 -20.24 -8.17
#